data_AF-A0A0B2JZJ8-F1
#
_entry.id   AF-A0A0B2JZJ8-F1
#
_cell.length_a   1.000
_cell.length_b   1.000
_cell.length_c   1.000
_cell.angle_alpha   90.00
_cell.angle_beta   90.00
_cell.angle_gamma   90.00
#
_symmetry.space_group_name_H-M   'P 1'
#
loop_
_entity.id
_entity.type
_entity.pdbx_description
1 polymer ?
#
loop_
_entity_poly.entity_id
_entity_poly.type
_entity_poly.pdbx_seq_one_letter_code
_entity_poly.pdbx_strand_id
1 'polypeptide(L)'
;MSRRKYTINKSTCSIFAIICSLLIMLMATAQAAEKQDAPVWRLDSKPGAVLPRSFRFMTDEFSQSLNPVPSRQGMDALRCSASGEFSGSGLSMIRDKIYQHAGKNAVIYILDLRKESHGFINGDIPVSSYKKKNLDNYSISSAAIPQVEEKKLRSIVGREITFVPLGNADTKLLTACNVKVEKAETEEALVARLGMNYKRIPVPDQCAPMDEDIDEFMSFYKNLPSDSWLHFHCQAGHGRTTTFAVFYDILSNPDVTLEDIVARQYALGGTNLFAPGKKNNWKGEEIHKRAQQVRNFYAYVQANRSNKYAQPYSQWIKAQNSREANTKNSES
;
A
#
# COMPACT_ATOMS: atom_id res chain seq x y z
N MET A 1 -49.80 -65.33 27.60
CA MET A 1 -49.47 -65.06 26.18
C MET A 1 -49.25 -63.56 25.99
N SER A 2 -48.36 -63.20 25.06
CA SER A 2 -47.95 -61.85 24.63
C SER A 2 -46.73 -61.22 25.35
N ARG A 3 -45.53 -61.64 24.93
CA ARG A 3 -44.29 -60.87 25.09
C ARG A 3 -44.26 -59.77 24.02
N ARG A 4 -44.38 -58.49 24.40
CA ARG A 4 -44.07 -57.36 23.50
C ARG A 4 -42.57 -57.32 23.25
N LYS A 5 -42.14 -57.77 22.08
CA LYS A 5 -40.77 -57.55 21.58
C LYS A 5 -40.64 -56.08 21.21
N TYR A 6 -39.81 -55.33 21.93
CA TYR A 6 -39.32 -54.03 21.46
C TYR A 6 -38.31 -54.29 20.33
N THR A 7 -38.80 -54.35 19.09
CA THR A 7 -37.96 -54.23 17.90
C THR A 7 -37.50 -52.79 17.81
N ILE A 8 -36.35 -52.48 18.41
CA ILE A 8 -35.61 -51.25 18.08
C ILE A 8 -35.24 -51.40 16.61
N ASN A 9 -35.90 -50.61 15.76
CA ASN A 9 -35.76 -50.67 14.33
C ASN A 9 -34.32 -50.29 13.98
N LYS A 10 -33.52 -51.22 13.42
CA LYS A 10 -32.07 -51.00 13.12
C LYS A 10 -31.82 -49.69 12.37
N SER A 11 -32.76 -49.24 11.53
CA SER A 11 -32.70 -47.96 10.83
C SER A 11 -32.65 -46.74 11.77
N THR A 12 -33.35 -46.75 12.89
CA THR A 12 -33.36 -45.60 13.83
C THR A 12 -32.01 -45.43 14.55
N CYS A 13 -31.34 -46.54 14.87
CA CYS A 13 -30.01 -46.52 15.48
C CYS A 13 -28.94 -46.06 14.46
N SER A 14 -29.05 -46.49 13.20
CA SER A 14 -28.17 -46.03 12.12
C SER A 14 -28.33 -44.54 11.81
N ILE A 15 -29.56 -44.02 11.80
CA ILE A 15 -29.81 -42.59 11.56
C ILE A 15 -29.21 -41.75 12.70
N PHE A 16 -29.37 -42.19 13.95
CA PHE A 16 -28.81 -41.48 15.10
C PHE A 16 -27.27 -41.47 15.10
N ALA A 17 -26.64 -42.58 14.71
CA ALA A 17 -25.18 -42.67 14.57
C ALA A 17 -24.65 -41.75 13.45
N ILE A 18 -25.37 -41.65 12.32
CA ILE A 18 -25.02 -40.75 11.20
C ILE A 18 -25.14 -39.27 11.63
N ILE A 19 -26.21 -38.92 12.35
CA ILE A 19 -26.42 -37.55 12.86
C ILE A 19 -25.34 -37.16 13.88
N CYS A 20 -25.00 -38.05 14.83
CA CYS A 20 -23.91 -37.80 15.77
C CYS A 20 -22.55 -37.69 15.07
N SER A 21 -22.30 -38.50 14.04
CA SER A 21 -21.05 -38.42 13.27
C SER A 21 -20.96 -37.13 12.45
N LEU A 22 -22.07 -36.67 11.88
CA LEU A 22 -22.18 -35.38 11.21
C LEU A 22 -21.99 -34.21 12.19
N LEU A 23 -22.55 -34.29 13.39
CA LEU A 23 -22.35 -33.29 14.45
C LEU A 23 -20.90 -33.24 14.94
N ILE A 24 -20.25 -34.39 15.10
CA ILE A 24 -18.83 -34.46 15.47
C ILE A 24 -17.95 -33.93 14.32
N MET A 25 -18.27 -34.22 13.05
CA MET A 25 -17.60 -33.62 11.90
C MET A 25 -17.85 -32.11 11.79
N LEU A 26 -19.05 -31.63 12.10
CA LEU A 26 -19.38 -30.20 12.15
C LEU A 26 -18.65 -29.48 13.29
N MET A 27 -18.51 -30.11 14.45
CA MET A 27 -17.73 -29.57 15.55
C MET A 27 -16.22 -29.62 15.27
N ALA A 28 -15.72 -30.69 14.64
CA ALA A 28 -14.33 -30.80 14.23
C ALA A 28 -13.98 -29.82 13.10
N THR A 29 -14.90 -29.55 12.17
CA THR A 29 -14.71 -28.53 11.12
C THR A 29 -14.88 -27.11 11.66
N ALA A 30 -15.72 -26.89 12.68
CA ALA A 30 -15.79 -25.61 13.40
C ALA A 30 -14.56 -25.33 14.28
N GLN A 31 -13.91 -26.38 14.79
CA GLN A 31 -12.67 -26.27 15.59
C GLN A 31 -11.41 -26.27 14.71
N ALA A 32 -11.51 -26.79 13.48
CA ALA A 32 -10.52 -26.65 12.40
C ALA A 32 -10.77 -25.42 11.50
N ALA A 33 -11.86 -24.67 11.71
CA ALA A 33 -11.97 -23.30 11.27
C ALA A 33 -10.94 -22.51 12.09
N GLU A 34 -9.74 -22.49 11.53
CA GLU A 34 -8.52 -21.80 11.91
C GLU A 34 -8.60 -21.06 13.25
N LYS A 35 -7.75 -21.50 14.18
CA LYS A 35 -7.18 -20.61 15.19
C LYS A 35 -6.54 -19.45 14.41
N GLN A 36 -7.32 -18.43 14.06
CA GLN A 36 -6.85 -17.28 13.31
C GLN A 36 -5.74 -16.68 14.15
N ASP A 37 -4.51 -16.71 13.66
CA ASP A 37 -3.39 -16.02 14.30
C ASP A 37 -3.83 -14.58 14.55
N ALA A 38 -3.96 -14.22 15.83
CA ALA A 38 -4.31 -12.87 16.22
C ALA A 38 -3.31 -11.91 15.56
N PRO A 39 -3.76 -10.80 14.97
CA PRO A 39 -2.86 -9.87 14.30
C PRO A 39 -1.80 -9.37 15.29
N VAL A 40 -0.55 -9.34 14.82
CA VAL A 40 0.57 -8.78 15.57
C VAL A 40 0.61 -7.29 15.29
N TRP A 41 0.73 -6.46 16.33
CA TRP A 41 0.95 -5.04 16.14
C TRP A 41 2.43 -4.78 15.84
N ARG A 42 2.70 -4.43 14.59
CA ARG A 42 4.04 -4.09 14.10
C ARG A 42 4.40 -2.67 14.53
N LEU A 43 5.63 -2.48 15.00
CA LEU A 43 6.27 -1.17 15.09
C LEU A 43 6.82 -0.81 13.71
N ASP A 44 6.26 0.22 13.09
CA ASP A 44 6.50 0.50 11.67
C ASP A 44 7.76 1.33 11.39
N SER A 45 8.14 2.20 12.33
CA SER A 45 9.35 3.01 12.25
C SER A 45 9.82 3.42 13.65
N LYS A 46 10.97 4.10 13.73
CA LYS A 46 11.54 4.54 15.01
C LYS A 46 10.72 5.72 15.55
N PRO A 47 10.15 5.63 16.78
CA PRO A 47 9.51 6.77 17.42
C PRO A 47 10.49 7.93 17.67
N GLY A 48 9.96 9.13 17.81
CA GLY A 48 10.70 10.36 18.05
C GLY A 48 11.10 11.10 16.78
N ALA A 49 11.77 12.24 16.96
CA ALA A 49 12.16 13.15 15.88
C ALA A 49 13.33 12.61 15.06
N VAL A 50 13.04 11.66 14.17
CA VAL A 50 13.99 11.09 13.21
C VAL A 50 13.32 11.07 11.82
N LEU A 51 14.07 11.42 10.78
CA LEU A 51 13.57 11.28 9.40
C LEU A 51 13.33 9.80 9.07
N PRO A 52 12.26 9.48 8.34
CA PRO A 52 11.97 8.11 7.97
C PRO A 52 13.04 7.55 7.02
N ARG A 53 13.08 6.22 6.94
CA ARG A 53 13.94 5.54 5.96
C ARG A 53 13.51 5.90 4.54
N SER A 54 14.46 5.80 3.61
CA SER A 54 14.23 6.05 2.18
C SER A 54 13.63 7.43 1.89
N PHE A 55 13.77 8.38 2.82
CA PHE A 55 13.41 9.78 2.61
C PHE A 55 14.27 10.38 1.51
N ARG A 56 13.62 10.97 0.52
CA ARG A 56 14.26 11.58 -0.65
C ARG A 56 13.38 12.66 -1.26
N PHE A 57 14.00 13.73 -1.74
CA PHE A 57 13.42 14.75 -2.61
C PHE A 57 13.76 14.44 -4.07
N MET A 58 12.92 14.87 -5.01
CA MET A 58 13.25 14.74 -6.44
C MET A 58 14.46 15.58 -6.85
N THR A 59 14.79 16.59 -6.08
CA THR A 59 15.95 17.46 -6.28
C THR A 59 17.23 16.92 -5.64
N ASP A 60 17.17 15.83 -4.86
CA ASP A 60 18.37 15.29 -4.22
C ASP A 60 19.39 14.81 -5.27
N GLU A 61 20.65 14.77 -4.85
CA GLU A 61 21.71 14.12 -5.61
C GLU A 61 21.42 12.62 -5.77
N PHE A 62 21.87 12.04 -6.90
CA PHE A 62 21.68 10.61 -7.12
C PHE A 62 22.55 9.80 -6.16
N SER A 63 21.88 9.13 -5.21
CA SER A 63 22.50 8.21 -4.26
C SER A 63 23.08 6.93 -4.90
N GLN A 64 22.64 6.59 -6.11
CA GLN A 64 23.14 5.43 -6.87
C GLN A 64 23.71 5.90 -8.21
N SER A 65 24.96 5.51 -8.49
CA SER A 65 25.59 5.74 -9.79
C SER A 65 25.06 4.75 -10.83
N LEU A 66 24.38 5.27 -11.86
CA LEU A 66 23.92 4.50 -13.01
C LEU A 66 24.71 4.88 -14.26
N ASN A 67 24.87 3.93 -15.19
CA ASN A 67 25.49 4.18 -16.50
C ASN A 67 24.59 3.60 -17.60
N PRO A 68 24.04 4.42 -18.51
CA PRO A 68 24.16 5.88 -18.55
C PRO A 68 23.51 6.57 -17.33
N VAL A 69 23.97 7.78 -17.02
CA VAL A 69 23.35 8.63 -15.99
C VAL A 69 22.00 9.11 -16.53
N PRO A 70 20.89 8.92 -15.79
CA PRO A 70 19.56 9.31 -16.29
C PRO A 70 19.38 10.82 -16.30
N SER A 71 18.53 11.30 -17.22
CA SER A 71 18.22 12.73 -17.35
C SER A 71 17.56 13.33 -16.10
N ARG A 72 18.03 14.52 -15.69
CA ARG A 72 17.40 15.34 -14.64
C ARG A 72 16.37 16.35 -15.15
N GLN A 73 16.06 16.33 -16.45
CA GLN A 73 15.12 17.27 -17.05
C GLN A 73 13.79 17.31 -16.27
N GLY A 74 13.41 18.51 -15.83
CA GLY A 74 12.15 18.78 -15.11
C GLY A 74 12.11 18.36 -13.64
N MET A 75 13.17 17.74 -13.08
CA MET A 75 13.18 17.33 -11.67
C MET A 75 13.19 18.51 -10.69
N ASP A 76 13.81 19.62 -11.04
CA ASP A 76 13.86 20.82 -10.20
C ASP A 76 12.50 21.48 -9.98
N ALA A 77 11.56 21.25 -10.92
CA ALA A 77 10.18 21.71 -10.84
C ALA A 77 9.24 20.64 -10.27
N LEU A 78 9.71 19.40 -10.08
CA LEU A 78 8.90 18.29 -9.61
C LEU A 78 8.72 18.36 -8.08
N ARG A 79 7.63 18.98 -7.64
CA ARG A 79 7.29 19.21 -6.22
C ARG A 79 6.89 17.93 -5.49
N CYS A 80 7.85 17.05 -5.26
CA CYS A 80 7.62 15.72 -4.76
C CYS A 80 8.75 15.24 -3.82
N SER A 81 8.35 14.52 -2.78
CA SER A 81 9.25 13.74 -1.95
C SER A 81 8.64 12.37 -1.64
N ALA A 82 9.45 11.46 -1.13
CA ALA A 82 9.03 10.11 -0.85
C ALA A 82 9.75 9.52 0.36
N SER A 83 9.11 8.62 1.10
CA SER A 83 9.74 7.87 2.19
C SER A 83 9.04 6.56 2.53
N GLY A 84 9.63 5.81 3.48
CA GLY A 84 8.89 4.85 4.29
C GLY A 84 8.09 5.51 5.40
N GLU A 85 7.50 4.68 6.25
CA GLU A 85 6.67 5.11 7.37
C GLU A 85 7.46 5.96 8.36
N PHE A 86 6.78 6.95 8.94
CA PHE A 86 7.34 7.94 9.84
C PHE A 86 6.69 7.85 11.22
N SER A 87 7.34 8.39 12.24
CA SER A 87 6.70 8.71 13.52
C SER A 87 5.90 10.01 13.41
N GLY A 88 5.08 10.34 14.42
CA GLY A 88 4.37 11.63 14.44
C GLY A 88 5.33 12.83 14.43
N SER A 89 6.42 12.73 15.18
CA SER A 89 7.51 13.71 15.17
C SER A 89 8.28 13.69 13.84
N GLY A 90 8.49 12.52 13.25
CA GLY A 90 9.12 12.37 11.94
C GLY A 90 8.32 13.04 10.83
N LEU A 91 6.99 12.93 10.85
CA LEU A 91 6.11 13.64 9.92
C LEU A 91 6.23 15.17 10.06
N SER A 92 6.37 15.66 11.29
CA SER A 92 6.64 17.08 11.54
C SER A 92 7.97 17.52 10.91
N MET A 93 9.01 16.69 11.00
CA MET A 93 10.29 16.97 10.33
C MET A 93 10.17 16.95 8.80
N ILE A 94 9.40 16.04 8.22
CA ILE A 94 9.13 15.99 6.77
C ILE A 94 8.47 17.30 6.33
N ARG A 95 7.43 17.75 7.03
CA ARG A 95 6.76 19.04 6.78
C ARG A 95 7.75 20.19 6.80
N ASP A 96 8.56 20.28 7.84
CA ASP A 96 9.51 21.38 8.00
C ASP A 96 10.58 21.37 6.91
N LYS A 97 11.03 20.18 6.48
CA LYS A 97 11.94 20.03 5.32
C LYS A 97 11.29 20.45 4.01
N ILE A 98 10.03 20.11 3.80
CA ILE A 98 9.29 20.55 2.62
C ILE A 98 9.13 22.07 2.64
N TYR A 99 8.80 22.69 3.77
CA TYR A 99 8.72 24.15 3.86
C TYR A 99 10.05 24.85 3.65
N GLN A 100 11.17 24.26 4.10
CA GLN A 100 12.52 24.77 3.80
C GLN A 100 12.80 24.75 2.29
N HIS A 101 12.33 23.72 1.59
CA HIS A 101 12.58 23.53 0.17
C HIS A 101 11.61 24.32 -0.73
N ALA A 102 10.32 24.33 -0.37
CA ALA A 102 9.22 24.75 -1.23
C ALA A 102 8.51 26.03 -0.76
N GLY A 103 8.95 26.60 0.37
CA GLY A 103 8.35 27.76 1.03
C GLY A 103 7.24 27.39 2.03
N LYS A 104 7.02 28.25 3.04
CA LYS A 104 6.02 28.03 4.11
C LYS A 104 4.57 27.98 3.63
N ASN A 105 4.28 28.49 2.44
CA ASN A 105 2.95 28.50 1.85
C ASN A 105 2.67 27.25 1.00
N ALA A 106 3.61 26.29 0.93
CA ALA A 106 3.42 25.07 0.16
C ALA A 106 2.19 24.29 0.67
N VAL A 107 1.31 23.90 -0.25
CA VAL A 107 0.17 23.04 0.05
C VAL A 107 0.66 21.59 0.03
N ILE A 108 0.87 20.99 1.20
CA ILE A 108 1.44 19.65 1.31
C ILE A 108 0.32 18.61 1.33
N TYR A 109 0.43 17.59 0.49
CA TYR A 109 -0.38 16.38 0.53
C TYR A 109 0.48 15.20 0.93
N ILE A 110 0.07 14.48 1.98
CA ILE A 110 0.61 13.18 2.36
C ILE A 110 -0.21 12.11 1.62
N LEU A 111 0.46 11.42 0.70
CA LEU A 111 -0.11 10.34 -0.10
C LEU A 111 0.26 9.00 0.52
N ASP A 112 -0.68 8.48 1.29
CA ASP A 112 -0.59 7.18 1.92
C ASP A 112 -1.03 6.09 0.96
N LEU A 113 -0.12 5.17 0.65
CA LEU A 113 -0.34 4.09 -0.30
C LEU A 113 -0.64 2.74 0.37
N ARG A 114 -0.87 2.72 1.68
CA ARG A 114 -0.94 1.48 2.47
C ARG A 114 -2.35 0.89 2.45
N LYS A 115 -2.53 -0.39 2.16
CA LYS A 115 -3.84 -1.05 2.36
C LYS A 115 -3.99 -1.63 3.77
N GLU A 116 -2.87 -2.02 4.37
CA GLU A 116 -2.82 -2.49 5.74
C GLU A 116 -3.34 -1.43 6.72
N SER A 117 -4.11 -1.88 7.72
CA SER A 117 -4.61 -0.99 8.78
C SER A 117 -3.46 -0.53 9.64
N HIS A 118 -3.29 0.78 9.79
CA HIS A 118 -2.22 1.40 10.56
C HIS A 118 -2.67 2.69 11.23
N GLY A 119 -1.80 3.26 12.07
CA GLY A 119 -2.06 4.52 12.75
C GLY A 119 -0.98 4.84 13.77
N PHE A 120 -1.26 5.81 14.64
CA PHE A 120 -0.29 6.37 15.57
C PHE A 120 -0.75 6.22 17.00
N ILE A 121 0.12 5.67 17.84
CA ILE A 121 -0.12 5.45 19.27
C ILE A 121 0.53 6.58 20.06
N ASN A 122 -0.26 7.17 20.95
CA ASN A 122 0.11 8.30 21.79
C ASN A 122 0.73 9.46 20.99
N GLY A 123 0.28 9.63 19.74
CA GLY A 123 0.63 10.72 18.84
C GLY A 123 1.98 10.61 18.13
N ASP A 124 2.78 9.57 18.40
CA ASP A 124 4.14 9.49 17.87
C ASP A 124 4.56 8.09 17.40
N ILE A 125 4.05 7.01 18.01
CA ILE A 125 4.50 5.64 17.73
C ILE A 125 3.71 5.07 16.55
N PRO A 126 4.32 4.84 15.38
CA PRO A 126 3.60 4.36 14.20
C PRO A 126 3.49 2.84 14.24
N VAL A 127 2.26 2.34 14.02
CA VAL A 127 1.96 0.92 14.14
C VAL A 127 1.06 0.43 13.01
N SER A 128 1.20 -0.84 12.66
CA SER A 128 0.26 -1.52 11.75
C SER A 128 -0.20 -2.86 12.28
N SER A 129 -1.46 -3.20 11.99
CA SER A 129 -2.02 -4.51 12.25
C SER A 129 -1.52 -5.50 11.20
N TYR A 130 -0.55 -6.32 11.57
CA TYR A 130 0.11 -7.25 10.67
C TYR A 130 -0.45 -8.67 10.79
N LYS A 131 -0.79 -9.25 9.63
CA LYS A 131 -0.90 -10.70 9.42
C LYS A 131 0.11 -11.15 8.38
N LYS A 132 0.34 -12.46 8.25
CA LYS A 132 1.32 -13.05 7.31
C LYS A 132 1.25 -12.37 5.93
N LYS A 133 2.41 -11.95 5.41
CA LYS A 133 2.61 -11.20 4.15
C LYS A 133 2.04 -9.76 4.12
N ASN A 134 1.58 -9.22 5.24
CA ASN A 134 0.93 -7.89 5.32
C ASN A 134 -0.36 -7.78 4.48
N LEU A 135 -1.09 -8.89 4.33
CA LEU A 135 -2.27 -9.01 3.46
C LEU A 135 -3.59 -9.05 4.24
N ASP A 136 -3.62 -8.57 5.49
CA ASP A 136 -4.81 -8.63 6.36
C ASP A 136 -6.06 -8.01 5.71
N ASN A 137 -5.87 -6.95 4.93
CA ASN A 137 -6.95 -6.25 4.23
C ASN A 137 -7.00 -6.57 2.72
N TYR A 138 -6.35 -7.63 2.24
CA TYR A 138 -6.22 -7.89 0.80
C TYR A 138 -7.57 -7.97 0.08
N SER A 139 -8.52 -8.73 0.64
CA SER A 139 -9.87 -8.92 0.10
C SER A 139 -10.87 -7.81 0.49
N ILE A 140 -10.47 -6.86 1.32
CA ILE A 140 -11.33 -5.75 1.74
C ILE A 140 -11.35 -4.70 0.63
N SER A 141 -12.53 -4.16 0.33
CA SER A 141 -12.66 -3.06 -0.63
C SER A 141 -12.01 -1.79 -0.11
N SER A 142 -11.41 -1.00 -1.01
CA SER A 142 -10.73 0.26 -0.65
C SER A 142 -11.62 1.21 0.16
N ALA A 143 -12.91 1.30 -0.18
CA ALA A 143 -13.89 2.13 0.51
C ALA A 143 -14.18 1.73 1.97
N ALA A 144 -13.93 0.47 2.35
CA ALA A 144 -14.16 -0.04 3.70
C ALA A 144 -12.91 0.03 4.59
N ILE A 145 -11.74 0.34 4.03
CA ILE A 145 -10.46 0.36 4.76
C ILE A 145 -10.49 1.34 5.94
N PRO A 146 -10.96 2.59 5.81
CA PRO A 146 -10.95 3.55 6.92
C PRO A 146 -11.71 3.05 8.15
N GLN A 147 -12.90 2.47 7.97
CA GLN A 147 -13.74 1.98 9.07
C GLN A 147 -13.13 0.73 9.73
N VAL A 148 -12.52 -0.16 8.94
CA VAL A 148 -11.81 -1.34 9.47
C VAL A 148 -10.59 -0.92 10.29
N GLU A 149 -9.81 0.03 9.78
CA GLU A 149 -8.62 0.59 10.45
C GLU A 149 -8.99 1.27 11.77
N GLU A 150 -9.98 2.17 11.74
CA GLU A 150 -10.42 2.88 12.93
C GLU A 150 -10.95 1.93 14.02
N LYS A 151 -11.72 0.90 13.63
CA LYS A 151 -12.17 -0.13 14.57
C LYS A 151 -11.01 -0.87 15.24
N LYS A 152 -9.95 -1.22 14.47
CA LYS A 152 -8.76 -1.88 15.02
C LYS A 152 -7.99 -0.97 15.97
N LEU A 153 -7.76 0.29 15.59
CA LEU A 153 -7.08 1.27 16.45
C LEU A 153 -7.86 1.51 17.76
N ARG A 154 -9.18 1.69 17.70
CA ARG A 154 -10.02 1.87 18.90
C ARG A 154 -9.97 0.65 19.82
N SER A 155 -9.86 -0.57 19.28
CA SER A 155 -9.87 -1.81 20.07
C SER A 155 -8.65 -2.00 20.99
N ILE A 156 -7.57 -1.24 20.77
CA ILE A 156 -6.35 -1.30 21.58
C ILE A 156 -6.23 -0.19 22.61
N VAL A 157 -7.08 0.84 22.56
CA VAL A 157 -7.07 1.93 23.54
C VAL A 157 -7.36 1.41 24.94
N GLY A 158 -6.60 1.89 25.93
CA GLY A 158 -6.66 1.47 27.32
C GLY A 158 -5.88 0.20 27.66
N ARG A 159 -5.23 -0.45 26.68
CA ARG A 159 -4.48 -1.71 26.88
C ARG A 159 -2.97 -1.46 26.91
N GLU A 160 -2.24 -2.37 27.55
CA GLU A 160 -0.80 -2.49 27.34
C GLU A 160 -0.55 -3.41 26.14
N ILE A 161 0.20 -2.92 25.17
CA ILE A 161 0.50 -3.64 23.93
C ILE A 161 2.01 -3.61 23.71
N THR A 162 2.57 -4.76 23.34
CA THR A 162 3.95 -4.83 22.85
C THR A 162 3.95 -4.67 21.33
N PHE A 163 4.54 -3.58 20.86
CA PHE A 163 4.77 -3.32 19.44
C PHE A 163 6.12 -3.90 19.03
N VAL A 164 6.13 -4.73 18.00
CA VAL A 164 7.33 -5.48 17.58
C VAL A 164 7.79 -5.12 16.18
N PRO A 165 9.10 -4.99 15.93
CA PRO A 165 9.60 -4.82 14.57
C PRO A 165 9.50 -6.14 13.79
N LEU A 166 9.18 -6.06 12.51
CA LEU A 166 8.99 -7.23 11.65
C LEU A 166 9.81 -7.15 10.36
N GLY A 167 10.39 -8.29 9.97
CA GLY A 167 11.21 -8.41 8.76
C GLY A 167 12.66 -7.97 8.97
N ASN A 168 13.55 -8.42 8.07
CA ASN A 168 15.00 -8.35 8.27
C ASN A 168 15.58 -6.94 8.43
N ALA A 169 14.95 -5.92 7.83
CA ALA A 169 15.43 -4.55 7.94
C ALA A 169 15.02 -3.94 9.28
N ASP A 170 13.74 -4.08 9.66
CA ASP A 170 13.20 -3.47 10.88
C ASP A 170 13.78 -4.12 12.12
N THR A 171 13.92 -5.45 12.15
CA THR A 171 14.48 -6.17 13.31
C THR A 171 15.94 -5.83 13.60
N LYS A 172 16.66 -5.25 12.63
CA LYS A 172 18.03 -4.76 12.82
C LYS A 172 18.08 -3.30 13.31
N LEU A 173 17.03 -2.52 13.06
CA LEU A 173 17.04 -1.08 13.24
C LEU A 173 16.15 -0.60 14.38
N LEU A 174 15.16 -1.42 14.77
CA LEU A 174 14.14 -1.09 15.73
C LEU A 174 14.16 -2.11 16.87
N THR A 175 13.73 -1.67 18.05
CA THR A 175 13.56 -2.52 19.23
C THR A 175 12.09 -2.56 19.60
N ALA A 176 11.59 -3.73 20.00
CA ALA A 176 10.22 -3.85 20.49
C ALA A 176 10.00 -2.95 21.70
N CYS A 177 8.79 -2.40 21.84
CA CYS A 177 8.43 -1.56 22.98
C CYS A 177 7.07 -1.98 23.54
N ASN A 178 6.97 -2.05 24.87
CA ASN A 178 5.70 -2.22 25.57
C ASN A 178 5.15 -0.84 25.93
N VAL A 179 3.92 -0.57 25.53
CA VAL A 179 3.32 0.76 25.60
C VAL A 179 1.90 0.64 26.15
N LYS A 180 1.57 1.49 27.12
CA LYS A 180 0.19 1.76 27.48
C LYS A 180 -0.45 2.65 26.42
N VAL A 181 -1.44 2.13 25.72
CA VAL A 181 -2.17 2.85 24.67
C VAL A 181 -3.17 3.80 25.34
N GLU A 182 -2.83 5.08 25.42
CA GLU A 182 -3.72 6.12 25.94
C GLU A 182 -4.58 6.69 24.82
N LYS A 183 -3.98 6.89 23.64
CA LYS A 183 -4.64 7.36 22.43
C LYS A 183 -4.16 6.55 21.23
N ALA A 184 -5.08 6.27 20.32
CA ALA A 184 -4.77 5.82 18.96
C ALA A 184 -5.43 6.78 17.97
N GLU A 185 -4.69 7.24 16.97
CA GLU A 185 -5.18 8.14 15.92
C GLU A 185 -4.86 7.60 14.52
N THR A 186 -5.73 7.90 13.55
CA THR A 186 -5.48 7.61 12.14
C THR A 186 -4.39 8.51 11.59
N GLU A 187 -3.76 8.11 10.49
CA GLU A 187 -2.81 8.98 9.81
C GLU A 187 -3.46 10.28 9.33
N GLU A 188 -4.69 10.20 8.79
CA GLU A 188 -5.47 11.39 8.41
C GLU A 188 -5.59 12.41 9.53
N ALA A 189 -5.90 11.95 10.75
CA ALA A 189 -6.03 12.82 11.91
C ALA A 189 -4.69 13.45 12.33
N LEU A 190 -3.60 12.69 12.26
CA LEU A 190 -2.25 13.21 12.51
C LEU A 190 -1.84 14.26 11.46
N VAL A 191 -2.06 13.97 10.18
CA VAL A 191 -1.75 14.86 9.05
C VAL A 191 -2.54 16.17 9.16
N ALA A 192 -3.84 16.09 9.43
CA ALA A 192 -4.69 17.25 9.65
C ALA A 192 -4.23 18.10 10.84
N ARG A 193 -3.83 17.46 11.96
CA ARG A 193 -3.29 18.15 13.15
C ARG A 193 -2.01 18.93 12.85
N LEU A 194 -1.23 18.51 11.85
CA LEU A 194 -0.02 19.19 11.40
C LEU A 194 -0.26 20.24 10.31
N GLY A 195 -1.52 20.49 9.92
CA GLY A 195 -1.89 21.50 8.93
C GLY A 195 -1.61 21.09 7.49
N MET A 196 -1.55 19.79 7.21
CA MET A 196 -1.33 19.23 5.87
C MET A 196 -2.59 18.52 5.37
N ASN A 197 -2.61 18.20 4.08
CA ASN A 197 -3.70 17.48 3.44
C ASN A 197 -3.36 15.99 3.36
N TYR A 198 -4.38 15.14 3.42
CA TYR A 198 -4.24 13.70 3.38
C TYR A 198 -4.95 13.11 2.16
N LYS A 199 -4.33 12.12 1.52
CA LYS A 199 -4.96 11.31 0.48
C LYS A 199 -4.51 9.86 0.63
N ARG A 200 -5.48 8.97 0.81
CA ARG A 200 -5.26 7.52 0.83
C ARG A 200 -5.51 6.92 -0.56
N ILE A 201 -4.63 6.03 -1.02
CA ILE A 201 -4.84 5.11 -2.16
C ILE A 201 -4.38 3.72 -1.70
N PRO A 202 -5.29 2.86 -1.20
CA PRO A 202 -4.91 1.70 -0.40
C PRO A 202 -4.47 0.51 -1.26
N VAL A 203 -3.20 0.54 -1.69
CA VAL A 203 -2.59 -0.53 -2.51
C VAL A 203 -2.04 -1.65 -1.61
N PRO A 204 -2.39 -2.93 -1.85
CA PRO A 204 -1.86 -4.04 -1.07
C PRO A 204 -0.33 -4.10 -1.10
N ASP A 205 0.29 -4.48 0.02
CA ASP A 205 1.74 -4.60 0.08
C ASP A 205 2.27 -5.62 -0.94
N GLN A 206 3.41 -5.31 -1.55
CA GLN A 206 4.08 -6.08 -2.60
C GLN A 206 3.31 -6.23 -3.93
N CYS A 207 2.04 -5.82 -4.02
CA CYS A 207 1.24 -5.88 -5.23
C CYS A 207 1.46 -4.70 -6.18
N ALA A 208 1.15 -4.88 -7.45
CA ALA A 208 0.97 -3.79 -8.39
C ALA A 208 -0.32 -3.01 -8.05
N PRO A 209 -0.38 -1.69 -8.34
CA PRO A 209 -1.66 -0.98 -8.28
C PRO A 209 -2.63 -1.58 -9.32
N MET A 210 -3.91 -1.61 -8.97
CA MET A 210 -4.99 -1.96 -9.89
C MET A 210 -5.35 -0.74 -10.75
N ASP A 211 -6.12 -0.97 -11.81
CA ASP A 211 -6.53 0.10 -12.72
C ASP A 211 -7.38 1.15 -11.98
N GLU A 212 -8.18 0.73 -11.01
CA GLU A 212 -8.99 1.62 -10.16
C GLU A 212 -8.14 2.48 -9.21
N ASP A 213 -7.02 1.94 -8.71
CA ASP A 213 -6.08 2.71 -7.88
C ASP A 213 -5.43 3.85 -8.71
N ILE A 214 -5.18 3.59 -9.99
CA ILE A 214 -4.65 4.57 -10.94
C ILE A 214 -5.71 5.61 -11.30
N ASP A 215 -6.97 5.20 -11.52
CA ASP A 215 -8.08 6.14 -11.73
C ASP A 215 -8.27 7.07 -10.52
N GLU A 216 -8.19 6.53 -9.31
CA GLU A 216 -8.28 7.32 -8.08
C GLU A 216 -7.13 8.34 -7.99
N PHE A 217 -5.90 7.93 -8.34
CA PHE A 217 -4.76 8.84 -8.41
C PHE A 217 -4.94 9.92 -9.48
N MET A 218 -5.41 9.57 -10.67
CA MET A 218 -5.66 10.54 -11.75
C MET A 218 -6.76 11.53 -11.38
N SER A 219 -7.83 11.06 -10.75
CA SER A 219 -8.91 11.92 -10.25
C SER A 219 -8.38 12.93 -9.24
N PHE A 220 -7.53 12.48 -8.31
CA PHE A 220 -6.85 13.37 -7.37
C PHE A 220 -5.92 14.36 -8.09
N TYR A 221 -5.04 13.87 -8.97
CA TYR A 221 -4.07 14.69 -9.70
C TYR A 221 -4.72 15.81 -10.50
N LYS A 222 -5.83 15.52 -11.21
CA LYS A 222 -6.56 16.51 -12.02
C LYS A 222 -7.13 17.68 -11.21
N ASN A 223 -7.31 17.49 -9.90
CA ASN A 223 -7.87 18.50 -8.99
C ASN A 223 -6.81 19.14 -8.09
N LEU A 224 -5.51 18.87 -8.32
CA LEU A 224 -4.43 19.44 -7.53
C LEU A 224 -4.26 20.94 -7.81
N PRO A 225 -4.16 21.79 -6.76
CA PRO A 225 -3.64 23.14 -6.89
C PRO A 225 -2.23 23.16 -7.49
N SER A 226 -1.89 24.18 -8.28
CA SER A 226 -0.61 24.28 -9.01
C SER A 226 0.64 24.25 -8.12
N ASP A 227 0.52 24.66 -6.86
CA ASP A 227 1.66 24.79 -5.93
C ASP A 227 1.78 23.64 -4.93
N SER A 228 1.03 22.56 -5.18
CA SER A 228 0.97 21.39 -4.30
C SER A 228 2.30 20.66 -4.23
N TRP A 229 2.67 20.23 -3.03
CA TRP A 229 3.77 19.30 -2.80
C TRP A 229 3.20 17.93 -2.47
N LEU A 230 3.63 16.89 -3.20
CA LEU A 230 3.19 15.52 -2.95
C LEU A 230 4.28 14.75 -2.20
N HIS A 231 3.95 14.26 -1.00
CA HIS A 231 4.80 13.35 -0.26
C HIS A 231 4.23 11.93 -0.32
N PHE A 232 4.86 11.05 -1.09
CA PHE A 232 4.42 9.67 -1.22
C PHE A 232 5.06 8.79 -0.17
N HIS A 233 4.26 7.93 0.47
CA HIS A 233 4.83 6.93 1.36
C HIS A 233 4.08 5.60 1.30
N CYS A 234 4.76 4.58 1.80
CA CYS A 234 4.14 3.34 2.24
C CYS A 234 4.98 2.85 3.42
N GLN A 235 4.81 1.60 3.86
CA GLN A 235 5.63 1.08 4.95
C GLN A 235 7.14 1.30 4.70
N ALA A 236 7.71 0.74 3.63
CA ALA A 236 9.17 0.76 3.44
C ALA A 236 9.70 1.87 2.52
N GLY A 237 8.84 2.64 1.84
CA GLY A 237 9.29 3.66 0.88
C GLY A 237 9.82 3.12 -0.45
N HIS A 238 9.56 1.84 -0.74
CA HIS A 238 10.05 1.11 -1.89
C HIS A 238 8.98 0.90 -2.96
N GLY A 239 8.43 -0.30 -3.12
CA GLY A 239 7.59 -0.68 -4.28
C GLY A 239 6.45 0.30 -4.59
N ARG A 240 5.47 0.43 -3.69
CA ARG A 240 4.30 1.31 -3.85
C ARG A 240 4.73 2.77 -4.02
N THR A 241 5.55 3.26 -3.09
CA THR A 241 6.06 4.64 -3.09
C THR A 241 6.77 5.01 -4.39
N THR A 242 7.66 4.14 -4.89
CA THR A 242 8.39 4.39 -6.12
C THR A 242 7.47 4.34 -7.33
N THR A 243 6.49 3.43 -7.36
CA THR A 243 5.50 3.38 -8.44
C THR A 243 4.72 4.68 -8.58
N PHE A 244 4.18 5.21 -7.49
CA PHE A 244 3.39 6.45 -7.55
C PHE A 244 4.27 7.70 -7.75
N ALA A 245 5.50 7.70 -7.23
CA ALA A 245 6.48 8.73 -7.58
C ALA A 245 6.79 8.73 -9.09
N VAL A 246 6.98 7.56 -9.70
CA VAL A 246 7.14 7.40 -11.15
C VAL A 246 5.89 7.87 -11.90
N PHE A 247 4.68 7.53 -11.46
CA PHE A 247 3.45 8.04 -12.09
C PHE A 247 3.36 9.56 -12.08
N TYR A 248 3.65 10.19 -10.93
CA TYR A 248 3.65 11.64 -10.84
C TYR A 248 4.71 12.28 -11.73
N ASP A 249 5.88 11.64 -11.82
CA ASP A 249 6.97 12.08 -12.68
C ASP A 249 6.60 12.00 -14.17
N ILE A 250 5.99 10.89 -14.62
CA ILE A 250 5.46 10.72 -15.98
C ILE A 250 4.45 11.82 -16.34
N LEU A 251 3.53 12.15 -15.42
CA LEU A 251 2.52 13.19 -15.65
C LEU A 251 3.13 14.58 -15.75
N SER A 252 4.15 14.86 -14.94
CA SER A 252 4.77 16.18 -14.82
C SER A 252 5.83 16.43 -15.89
N ASN A 253 6.46 15.37 -16.38
CA ASN A 253 7.57 15.40 -17.33
C ASN A 253 7.31 14.49 -18.53
N PRO A 254 6.20 14.69 -19.27
CA PRO A 254 5.77 13.74 -20.31
C PRO A 254 6.67 13.72 -21.55
N ASP A 255 7.63 14.64 -21.67
CA ASP A 255 8.63 14.64 -22.76
C ASP A 255 9.92 13.87 -22.41
N VAL A 256 10.06 13.41 -21.15
CA VAL A 256 11.19 12.58 -20.71
C VAL A 256 10.88 11.11 -20.98
N THR A 257 11.90 10.36 -21.41
CA THR A 257 11.73 8.92 -21.70
C THR A 257 11.32 8.14 -20.45
N LEU A 258 10.57 7.05 -20.65
CA LEU A 258 10.17 6.17 -19.56
C LEU A 258 11.38 5.57 -18.84
N GLU A 259 12.40 5.20 -19.60
CA GLU A 259 13.65 4.63 -19.12
C GLU A 259 14.37 5.62 -18.18
N ASP A 260 14.50 6.89 -18.57
CA ASP A 260 15.08 7.94 -17.71
C ASP A 260 14.26 8.15 -16.45
N ILE A 261 12.92 8.22 -16.55
CA ILE A 261 12.06 8.43 -15.38
C ILE A 261 12.20 7.28 -14.38
N VAL A 262 12.16 6.03 -14.84
CA VAL A 262 12.33 4.87 -13.93
C VAL A 262 13.74 4.84 -13.36
N ALA A 263 14.76 5.11 -14.19
CA ALA A 263 16.16 5.11 -13.76
C ALA A 263 16.47 6.21 -12.74
N ARG A 264 15.97 7.45 -12.92
CA ARG A 264 16.22 8.55 -11.97
C ARG A 264 15.52 8.36 -10.64
N GLN A 265 14.30 7.81 -10.65
CA GLN A 265 13.59 7.46 -9.41
C GLN A 265 14.32 6.34 -8.64
N TYR A 266 14.93 5.40 -9.36
CA TYR A 266 15.84 4.42 -8.77
C TYR A 266 17.12 5.08 -8.24
N ALA A 267 17.76 5.95 -9.03
CA ALA A 267 19.00 6.64 -8.66
C ALA A 267 18.87 7.48 -7.37
N LEU A 268 17.68 8.04 -7.11
CA LEU A 268 17.33 8.74 -5.87
C LEU A 268 17.16 7.83 -4.63
N GLY A 269 17.28 6.51 -4.79
CA GLY A 269 17.12 5.53 -3.70
C GLY A 269 15.76 4.82 -3.69
N GLY A 270 14.96 4.99 -4.76
CA GLY A 270 13.75 4.21 -4.99
C GLY A 270 14.03 2.75 -5.36
N THR A 271 12.99 2.03 -5.78
CA THR A 271 13.11 0.67 -6.32
C THR A 271 13.33 0.69 -7.83
N ASN A 272 14.26 -0.12 -8.34
CA ASN A 272 14.33 -0.38 -9.79
C ASN A 272 13.10 -1.17 -10.23
N LEU A 273 12.07 -0.48 -10.73
CA LEU A 273 10.78 -1.08 -11.08
C LEU A 273 10.86 -2.00 -12.30
N PHE A 274 11.89 -1.87 -13.14
CA PHE A 274 12.11 -2.70 -14.33
C PHE A 274 13.17 -3.79 -14.13
N ALA A 275 13.71 -3.93 -12.92
CA ALA A 275 14.57 -5.07 -12.60
C ALA A 275 13.78 -6.38 -12.79
N PRO A 276 14.36 -7.40 -13.45
CA PRO A 276 13.66 -8.65 -13.69
C PRO A 276 13.31 -9.35 -12.37
N GLY A 277 12.11 -9.91 -12.30
CA GLY A 277 11.68 -10.74 -11.18
C GLY A 277 12.59 -11.95 -11.04
N LYS A 278 13.34 -12.06 -9.94
CA LYS A 278 14.32 -13.15 -9.74
C LYS A 278 13.69 -14.53 -9.47
N LYS A 279 12.37 -14.63 -9.36
CA LYS A 279 11.67 -15.83 -8.89
C LYS A 279 10.35 -16.04 -9.64
N ASN A 280 10.12 -17.26 -10.13
CA ASN A 280 8.82 -17.67 -10.66
C ASN A 280 7.86 -18.00 -9.49
N ASN A 281 7.39 -16.95 -8.82
CA ASN A 281 6.41 -17.05 -7.73
C ASN A 281 5.50 -15.81 -7.74
N TRP A 282 4.47 -15.83 -6.88
CA TRP A 282 3.51 -14.73 -6.78
C TRP A 282 4.15 -13.34 -6.62
N LYS A 283 5.29 -13.21 -5.94
CA LYS A 283 5.97 -11.90 -5.82
C LYS A 283 6.62 -11.48 -7.14
N GLY A 284 7.20 -12.44 -7.86
CA GLY A 284 7.73 -12.22 -9.20
C GLY A 284 6.63 -11.76 -10.16
N GLU A 285 5.47 -12.43 -10.13
CA GLU A 285 4.30 -12.03 -10.92
C GLU A 285 3.87 -10.59 -10.61
N GLU A 286 3.78 -10.20 -9.33
CA GLU A 286 3.45 -8.81 -8.95
C GLU A 286 4.52 -7.78 -9.38
N ILE A 287 5.81 -8.16 -9.42
CA ILE A 287 6.87 -7.31 -9.98
C ILE A 287 6.64 -7.11 -11.48
N HIS A 288 6.34 -8.17 -12.23
CA HIS A 288 6.04 -8.08 -13.65
C HIS A 288 4.79 -7.25 -13.93
N LYS A 289 3.71 -7.47 -13.18
CA LYS A 289 2.49 -6.66 -13.27
C LYS A 289 2.75 -5.19 -12.98
N ARG A 290 3.55 -4.87 -11.97
CA ARG A 290 3.91 -3.48 -11.63
C ARG A 290 4.70 -2.82 -12.76
N ALA A 291 5.69 -3.51 -13.32
CA ALA A 291 6.43 -3.01 -14.47
C ALA A 291 5.51 -2.76 -15.67
N GLN A 292 4.57 -3.67 -15.94
CA GLN A 292 3.59 -3.51 -17.01
C GLN A 292 2.66 -2.32 -16.75
N GLN A 293 2.15 -2.14 -15.53
CA GLN A 293 1.32 -0.99 -15.15
C GLN A 293 2.06 0.33 -15.36
N VAL A 294 3.35 0.41 -15.05
CA VAL A 294 4.19 1.58 -15.35
C VAL A 294 4.29 1.87 -16.85
N ARG A 295 4.48 0.83 -17.68
CA ARG A 295 4.51 0.99 -19.15
C ARG A 295 3.16 1.44 -19.70
N ASN A 296 2.08 0.81 -19.25
CA ASN A 296 0.72 1.14 -19.66
C ASN A 296 0.36 2.57 -19.26
N PHE A 297 0.73 3.00 -18.05
CA PHE A 297 0.48 4.35 -17.58
C PHE A 297 1.25 5.40 -18.39
N TYR A 298 2.53 5.13 -18.73
CA TYR A 298 3.27 6.00 -19.64
C TYR A 298 2.59 6.13 -21.00
N ALA A 299 2.19 5.01 -21.62
CA ALA A 299 1.48 5.00 -22.89
C ALA A 299 0.14 5.76 -22.81
N TYR A 300 -0.60 5.60 -21.71
CA TYR A 300 -1.82 6.34 -21.42
C TYR A 300 -1.56 7.85 -21.38
N VAL A 301 -0.53 8.30 -20.66
CA VAL A 301 -0.18 9.72 -20.58
C VAL A 301 0.19 10.29 -21.95
N GLN A 302 1.00 9.57 -22.73
CA GLN A 302 1.35 9.99 -24.09
C GLN A 302 0.12 10.14 -24.99
N ALA A 303 -0.82 9.19 -24.91
CA ALA A 303 -2.01 9.19 -25.74
C ALA A 303 -3.07 10.22 -25.32
N ASN A 304 -3.12 10.61 -24.03
CA ASN A 304 -4.22 11.40 -23.48
C ASN A 304 -3.81 12.78 -22.93
N ARG A 305 -2.51 13.13 -22.92
CA ARG A 305 -2.06 14.46 -22.44
C ARG A 305 -2.67 15.64 -23.21
N SER A 306 -2.89 15.49 -24.52
CA SER A 306 -3.46 16.55 -25.38
C SER A 306 -4.94 16.84 -25.09
N ASN A 307 -5.70 15.84 -24.63
CA ASN A 307 -7.12 15.97 -24.30
C ASN A 307 -7.38 16.17 -22.80
N LYS A 308 -6.32 16.46 -22.02
CA LYS A 308 -6.37 16.65 -20.56
C LYS A 308 -6.97 15.44 -19.83
N TYR A 309 -6.64 14.23 -20.27
CA TYR A 309 -7.05 12.99 -19.62
C TYR A 309 -8.59 12.89 -19.48
N ALA A 310 -9.30 13.13 -20.59
CA ALA A 310 -10.75 13.11 -20.62
C ALA A 310 -11.32 11.70 -20.37
N GLN A 311 -10.65 10.67 -20.91
CA GLN A 311 -10.97 9.27 -20.66
C GLN A 311 -10.23 8.77 -19.40
N PRO A 312 -10.90 8.07 -18.46
CA PRO A 312 -10.23 7.39 -17.35
C PRO A 312 -9.23 6.31 -17.80
N TYR A 313 -8.20 6.07 -17.00
CA TYR A 313 -7.15 5.08 -17.30
C TYR A 313 -7.73 3.68 -17.45
N SER A 314 -8.60 3.24 -16.54
CA SER A 314 -9.21 1.90 -16.58
C SER A 314 -9.99 1.65 -17.88
N GLN A 315 -10.72 2.66 -18.34
CA GLN A 315 -11.47 2.58 -19.60
C GLN A 315 -10.53 2.54 -20.81
N TRP A 316 -9.47 3.34 -20.78
CA TRP A 316 -8.48 3.39 -21.84
C TRP A 316 -7.74 2.05 -21.98
N ILE A 317 -7.25 1.48 -20.89
CA ILE A 317 -6.47 0.24 -20.95
C ILE A 317 -7.33 -0.97 -21.34
N LYS A 318 -8.58 -1.03 -20.87
CA LYS A 318 -9.55 -2.04 -21.31
C LYS A 318 -9.78 -1.98 -22.82
N ALA A 319 -9.86 -0.78 -23.40
CA ALA A 319 -10.00 -0.61 -24.84
C ALA A 319 -8.74 -1.06 -25.61
N GLN A 320 -7.54 -0.79 -25.09
CA GLN A 320 -6.28 -1.27 -25.72
C GLN A 320 -6.20 -2.80 -25.71
N ASN A 321 -6.44 -3.42 -24.56
CA ASN A 321 -6.41 -4.89 -24.43
C ASN A 321 -7.41 -5.57 -25.38
N SER A 322 -8.59 -4.97 -25.57
CA SER A 322 -9.60 -5.50 -26.49
C SER A 322 -9.14 -5.43 -27.96
N ARG A 323 -8.42 -4.35 -28.34
CA ARG A 323 -7.88 -4.20 -29.69
C ARG A 323 -6.78 -5.21 -29.96
N GLU A 324 -5.83 -5.38 -29.03
CA GLU A 324 -4.75 -6.36 -29.15
C GLU A 324 -5.26 -7.79 -29.28
N ALA A 325 -6.30 -8.16 -28.53
CA ALA A 325 -6.92 -9.48 -28.62
C ALA A 325 -7.55 -9.71 -30.00
N ASN A 326 -8.23 -8.70 -30.55
CA ASN A 326 -8.83 -8.80 -31.89
C ASN A 326 -7.79 -8.90 -33.00
N THR A 327 -6.68 -8.16 -32.91
CA THR A 327 -5.58 -8.26 -33.89
C THR A 327 -4.94 -9.64 -33.90
N LYS A 328 -4.67 -10.22 -32.71
CA LYS A 328 -4.12 -11.58 -32.60
C LYS A 328 -5.06 -12.65 -33.18
N ASN A 329 -6.36 -12.51 -32.97
CA ASN A 329 -7.36 -13.43 -33.53
C ASN A 329 -7.56 -13.27 -35.05
N SER A 330 -7.22 -12.11 -35.63
CA SER A 330 -7.27 -11.90 -37.09
C SER A 330 -6.01 -12.36 -37.82
N GLU A 331 -4.91 -12.59 -37.09
CA GLU A 331 -3.63 -13.09 -37.61
C GLU A 331 -3.45 -14.61 -37.44
N SER A 332 -4.37 -15.27 -36.72
CA SER A 332 -4.43 -16.73 -36.49
C SER A 332 -5.45 -17.41 -37.39
#